data_AF-A0A3M0Y7A5-F1
#
_entry.id   AF-A0A3M0Y7A5-F1
#
_cell.length_a   1.000
_cell.length_b   1.000
_cell.length_c   1.000
_cell.angle_alpha   90.00
_cell.angle_beta   90.00
_cell.angle_gamma   90.00
#
_symmetry.space_group_name_H-M   'P 1'
#
loop_
_entity.id
_entity.type
_entity.pdbx_description
1 polymer ?
#
loop_
_entity_poly.entity_id
_entity_poly.type
_entity_poly.pdbx_seq_one_letter_code
_entity_poly.pdbx_strand_id
1 'polypeptide(L)' 'MLTKTDYLAYLQCAKAFWLGKHHPELATPPDEAVRRRMRIGQEVDVAARGLFPAGYQVPYRPQPAE' A
#
# COMPACT_ATOMS: atom_id res chain seq x y z
N MET A 1 -8.97 -2.70 9.34
CA MET A 1 -7.85 -1.74 9.29
C MET A 1 -7.90 -0.97 7.97
N LEU A 2 -7.92 0.36 8.05
CA LEU A 2 -7.96 1.27 6.90
C LEU A 2 -6.59 1.96 6.74
N THR A 3 -6.00 1.85 5.55
CA THR A 3 -4.78 2.56 5.15
C THR A 3 -5.12 3.83 4.38
N LYS A 4 -4.11 4.68 4.13
CA LYS A 4 -4.25 5.82 3.21
C LYS A 4 -4.77 5.37 1.83
N THR A 5 -4.23 4.28 1.30
CA THR A 5 -4.65 3.72 0.01
C THR A 5 -6.11 3.29 0.04
N ASP A 6 -6.55 2.66 1.13
CA ASP A 6 -7.94 2.25 1.32
C ASP A 6 -8.90 3.44 1.32
N TYR A 7 -8.55 4.50 2.03
CA TYR A 7 -9.35 5.73 2.08
C TYR A 7 -9.47 6.38 0.69
N LEU A 8 -8.35 6.48 -0.04
CA LEU A 8 -8.37 7.03 -1.41
C LEU A 8 -9.19 6.16 -2.37
N ALA A 9 -9.10 4.83 -2.25
CA ALA A 9 -9.90 3.91 -3.05
C ALA A 9 -11.40 4.08 -2.76
N TYR A 10 -11.79 4.26 -1.50
CA TYR A 10 -13.17 4.52 -1.11
C TYR A 10 -13.69 5.84 -1.70
N LEU A 11 -12.90 6.91 -1.62
CA LEU A 11 -13.25 8.21 -2.19
C LEU A 11 -13.46 8.16 -3.71
N GLN A 12 -12.70 7.34 -4.42
CA GLN A 12 -12.86 7.14 -5.87
C GLN A 12 -14.08 6.26 -6.19
N CYS A 13 -14.23 5.14 -5.48
CA CYS A 13 -15.33 4.21 -5.66
C CYS A 13 -15.49 3.29 -4.44
N ALA A 14 -16.54 3.51 -3.65
CA ALA A 14 -16.84 2.69 -2.47
C ALA A 14 -16.99 1.19 -2.78
N LYS A 15 -17.60 0.84 -3.93
CA LYS A 15 -17.74 -0.56 -4.36
C LYS A 15 -16.39 -1.20 -4.68
N ALA A 16 -15.50 -0.49 -5.35
CA ALA A 16 -14.16 -0.98 -5.66
C ALA A 16 -13.34 -1.19 -4.38
N PHE A 17 -13.43 -0.26 -3.42
CA PHE A 17 -12.85 -0.44 -2.09
C PHE A 17 -13.36 -1.71 -1.40
N TRP A 18 -14.69 -1.89 -1.34
CA TRP A 18 -15.29 -3.04 -0.67
C TRP A 18 -14.86 -4.36 -1.31
N LEU A 19 -14.91 -4.46 -2.65
CA LEU A 19 -14.45 -5.64 -3.39
C LEU A 19 -12.96 -5.89 -3.18
N GLY A 20 -12.11 -4.86 -3.20
CA GLY A 20 -10.68 -5.03 -2.95
C GLY A 20 -10.35 -5.52 -1.53
N LYS A 21 -11.21 -5.24 -0.55
CA LYS A 21 -11.04 -5.71 0.84
C LYS A 21 -11.59 -7.10 1.09
N HIS A 22 -12.76 -7.42 0.53
CA HIS A 22 -13.50 -8.63 0.88
C HIS A 22 -13.43 -9.71 -0.21
N HIS A 23 -13.12 -9.33 -1.44
CA HIS A 23 -13.06 -10.21 -2.61
C HIS A 23 -11.83 -9.94 -3.51
N PRO A 24 -10.60 -9.97 -2.95
CA PRO A 24 -9.39 -9.71 -3.73
C PRO A 24 -9.18 -10.69 -4.89
N GLU A 25 -9.75 -11.89 -4.82
CA GLU A 25 -9.72 -12.90 -5.88
C GLU A 25 -10.41 -12.45 -7.19
N LEU A 26 -11.31 -11.47 -7.10
CA LEU A 26 -11.98 -10.88 -8.27
C LEU A 26 -11.13 -9.82 -8.96
N ALA A 27 -10.05 -9.36 -8.33
CA ALA A 27 -9.19 -8.34 -8.91
C ALA A 27 -8.34 -8.92 -10.04
N THR A 28 -8.20 -8.17 -11.13
CA THR A 28 -7.24 -8.52 -12.18
C THR A 28 -5.82 -8.55 -11.59
N PRO A 29 -5.09 -9.67 -11.72
CA PRO A 29 -3.72 -9.74 -11.23
C PRO A 29 -2.85 -8.67 -11.88
N PRO A 30 -1.89 -8.08 -11.15
CA PRO A 30 -1.00 -7.09 -11.73
C PRO A 30 -0.17 -7.73 -12.84
N ASP A 31 -0.08 -7.08 -13.99
CA ASP A 31 0.79 -7.51 -15.08
C ASP A 31 2.28 -7.34 -14.74
N GLU A 32 3.16 -7.81 -15.63
CA GLU A 32 4.61 -7.71 -15.42
C GLU A 32 5.10 -6.26 -15.30
N ALA A 33 4.54 -5.34 -16.08
CA ALA A 33 4.91 -3.93 -16.06
C ALA A 33 4.54 -3.26 -14.73
N VAL A 34 3.34 -3.56 -14.20
CA VAL A 34 2.88 -3.13 -12.88
C VAL A 34 3.81 -3.68 -11.79
N ARG A 35 4.11 -4.98 -11.82
CA ARG A 35 5.03 -5.61 -10.85
C ARG A 35 6.42 -4.97 -10.89
N ARG A 36 6.94 -4.69 -12.10
CA ARG A 36 8.23 -4.02 -12.29
C ARG A 36 8.25 -2.62 -11.66
N ARG A 37 7.20 -1.81 -11.88
CA ARG A 37 7.07 -0.48 -11.27
C ARG A 37 7.02 -0.54 -9.74
N MET A 38 6.25 -1.48 -9.18
CA MET A 38 6.16 -1.66 -7.72
C MET A 38 7.52 -2.01 -7.12
N ARG A 39 8.26 -2.95 -7.73
CA ARG A 39 9.61 -3.33 -7.28
C ARG A 39 10.57 -2.14 -7.31
N ILE A 40 10.61 -1.40 -8.41
CA ILE A 40 11.47 -0.21 -8.52
C ILE A 40 11.14 0.82 -7.44
N GLY A 41 9.85 1.05 -7.17
CA GLY A 41 9.43 1.95 -6.09
C GLY A 41 9.96 1.52 -4.71
N GLN A 42 9.96 0.21 -4.42
CA GLN A 42 10.51 -0.33 -3.18
C GLN A 42 12.03 -0.15 -3.10
N GLU A 43 12.75 -0.39 -4.20
CA GLU A 43 14.21 -0.20 -4.28
C GLU A 43 14.59 1.27 -4.03
N VAL A 44 13.85 2.20 -4.63
CA VAL A 44 14.05 3.64 -4.41
C VAL A 44 13.75 4.03 -2.96
N ASP A 45 12.68 3.50 -2.36
CA ASP A 45 12.33 3.78 -0.97
C ASP A 45 13.43 3.32 -0.01
N VAL A 46 14.00 2.13 -0.23
CA VAL A 46 15.13 1.61 0.57
C VAL A 46 16.36 2.50 0.41
N ALA A 47 16.71 2.88 -0.82
CA ALA A 47 17.85 3.76 -1.09
C ALA A 47 17.65 5.15 -0.44
N ALA A 48 16.45 5.72 -0.52
CA ALA A 48 16.13 7.03 0.04
C ALA A 48 16.31 7.07 1.56
N ARG A 49 15.95 5.99 2.28
CA ARG A 49 16.17 5.90 3.74
C ARG A 49 17.65 6.02 4.11
N GLY A 50 18.55 5.50 3.28
CA GLY A 50 20.01 5.61 3.48
C GLY A 50 20.52 7.06 3.44
N LEU A 51 19.77 7.99 2.85
CA LEU A 51 20.12 9.41 2.81
C LEU A 51 19.78 10.14 4.12
N PHE A 52 19.07 9.49 5.05
CA PHE A 52 18.66 10.04 6.34
C PHE A 52 19.23 9.19 7.48
N PRO A 53 20.53 9.32 7.81
CA PRO A 53 21.22 8.41 8.74
C PRO A 53 20.73 8.47 10.19
N ALA A 54 20.06 9.56 10.60
CA ALA A 54 19.40 9.68 11.91
C ALA A 54 17.92 9.24 11.86
N GLY A 55 17.41 8.89 10.69
CA GLY A 55 16.04 8.40 10.52
C GLY A 55 15.91 6.97 11.02
N TYR A 56 14.75 6.65 11.58
CA TYR A 56 14.39 5.28 11.94
C TYR A 56 13.03 4.96 11.33
N GLN A 57 12.83 3.68 10.96
CA GLN A 57 11.55 3.24 10.47
C GLN A 57 10.56 3.20 11.64
N VAL A 58 9.50 4.00 11.55
CA VAL A 58 8.40 3.92 12.52
C VAL A 58 7.64 2.62 12.25
N PRO A 59 7.59 1.68 13.22
CA PRO A 59 6.83 0.46 13.05
C PRO A 59 5.36 0.79 12.91
N TYR A 60 4.67 0.04 12.06
CA TYR A 60 3.24 0.19 11.93
C TYR A 60 2.55 -0.12 13.27
N ARG A 61 1.71 0.81 13.75
CA ARG A 61 0.91 0.63 14.97
C ARG A 61 -0.54 0.32 14.54
N PRO A 62 -1.05 -0.91 14.78
CA PRO A 62 -2.44 -1.20 14.53
C PRO A 62 -3.32 -0.29 15.41
N GLN A 63 -4.52 0.04 14.91
CA GLN A 63 -5.52 0.72 15.73
C GLN A 63 -5.81 -0.13 16.98
N PRO A 64 -5.92 0.49 18.17
CA PRO A 64 -6.33 -0.24 19.36
C PRO A 64 -7.69 -0.90 19.10
N ALA A 65 -7.85 -2.15 19.55
CA ALA A 65 -9.16 -2.79 19.57
C ALA A 65 -10.07 -1.99 20.52
N GLU A 66 -11.29 -1.67 20.05
CA GLU A 66 -12.38 -1.21 20.93
C GLU A 66 -12.74 -2.28 21.96
#